data_AF-A0AAW8CWW8-F1
#
_entry.id   AF-A0AAW8CWW8-F1
#
_cell.length_a   1.000
_cell.length_b   1.000
_cell.length_c   1.000
_cell.angle_alpha   90.00
_cell.angle_beta   90.00
_cell.angle_gamma   90.00
#
_symmetry.space_group_name_H-M   'P 1'
#
loop_
_entity.id
_entity.type
_entity.pdbx_description
1 polymer ?
#
loop_
_entity_poly.entity_id
_entity_poly.type
_entity_poly.pdbx_seq_one_letter_code
_entity_poly.pdbx_strand_id
1 'polypeptide(L)' 'MRYLVCTVDADPCPVGNVASLPFLETVDFTSLGITPETLLYVFGWGFAAVFGFWLIGFGTALAIAHIRKV' A
#
# COMPACT_ATOMS: atom_id res chain seq x y z
N MET A 1 14.45 -13.43 1.33
CA MET A 1 15.71 -12.93 0.75
C MET A 1 16.40 -12.11 1.84
N ARG A 2 17.65 -12.41 2.19
CA ARG A 2 18.42 -11.67 3.20
C ARG A 2 19.59 -11.00 2.50
N TYR A 3 19.81 -9.73 2.79
CA TYR A 3 20.93 -8.97 2.25
C TYR A 3 21.98 -8.82 3.35
N LEU A 4 23.23 -8.62 2.93
CA LEU A 4 24.31 -8.24 3.82
C LEU A 4 24.46 -6.73 3.69
N VAL A 5 24.17 -5.99 4.76
CA VAL A 5 24.31 -4.53 4.80
C VAL A 5 25.23 -4.15 5.94
N CYS A 6 25.99 -3.10 5.69
CA CYS A 6 26.90 -2.51 6.65
C CYS A 6 26.13 -1.56 7.55
N THR A 7 26.29 -1.74 8.86
CA THR A 7 25.66 -0.86 9.86
C THR A 7 26.39 0.47 10.02
N VAL A 8 27.51 0.65 9.31
CA VAL A 8 28.34 1.85 9.29
C VAL A 8 28.64 2.26 7.85
N ASP A 9 28.58 3.57 7.57
CA ASP A 9 29.00 4.17 6.30
C ASP A 9 30.54 4.14 6.19
N ALA A 10 31.07 2.98 5.79
CA ALA A 10 32.50 2.79 5.56
C ALA A 10 32.73 1.79 4.41
N ASP A 11 33.44 2.24 3.39
CA ASP A 11 33.92 1.41 2.27
C ASP A 11 35.44 1.26 2.35
N PRO A 12 36.01 0.05 2.48
CA PRO A 12 35.35 -1.26 2.60
C PRO A 12 34.82 -1.54 4.02
N CYS A 13 33.73 -2.31 4.07
CA CYS A 13 33.03 -2.63 5.30
C CYS A 13 33.85 -3.53 6.25
N PRO A 14 34.05 -3.14 7.52
CA PRO A 14 34.85 -3.92 8.45
C PRO A 14 34.13 -5.23 8.87
N VAL A 15 34.92 -6.31 9.01
CA VAL A 15 34.46 -7.71 9.18
C VAL A 15 33.59 -8.00 10.42
N GLY A 16 33.44 -7.04 11.34
CA GLY A 16 32.57 -7.14 12.52
C GLY A 16 31.21 -6.44 12.40
N ASN A 17 31.00 -5.63 11.35
CA ASN A 17 29.83 -4.75 11.20
C ASN A 17 28.91 -5.16 10.05
N VAL A 18 29.04 -6.41 9.59
CA VAL A 18 28.20 -6.98 8.54
C VAL A 18 27.01 -7.66 9.20
N ALA A 19 25.81 -7.09 9.03
CA ALA A 19 24.58 -7.66 9.53
C ALA A 19 23.78 -8.29 8.38
N SER A 20 23.23 -9.49 8.61
CA SER A 20 22.23 -10.07 7.71
C SER A 20 20.85 -9.66 8.15
N LEU A 21 20.23 -8.71 7.46
CA LEU A 21 18.92 -8.18 7.81
C LEU A 21 17.87 -8.63 6.75
N PRO A 22 16.58 -8.74 7.14
CA PRO A 22 15.50 -9.08 6.23
C PRO A 22 15.15 -7.90 5.32
N PHE A 23 14.77 -8.14 4.05
CA PHE A 23 14.47 -7.12 3.00
C PHE A 23 13.68 -5.90 3.51
N LEU A 24 12.72 -6.15 4.41
CA LEU A 24 11.86 -5.13 4.99
C LEU A 24 12.62 -4.07 5.80
N GLU A 25 13.75 -4.43 6.42
CA GLU A 25 14.57 -3.52 7.25
C GLU A 25 15.61 -2.75 6.42
N THR A 26 15.84 -3.10 5.15
CA THR A 26 16.77 -2.35 4.26
C THR A 26 16.10 -1.22 3.55
N VAL A 27 14.82 -1.45 3.24
CA VAL A 27 14.09 -0.56 2.36
C VAL A 27 13.62 0.55 3.25
N ASP A 28 14.33 1.67 3.20
CA ASP A 28 13.83 2.91 3.74
C ASP A 28 12.65 3.36 2.88
N PHE A 29 11.44 2.95 3.28
CA PHE A 29 10.19 3.31 2.62
C PHE A 29 9.99 4.81 2.50
N THR A 30 10.61 5.60 3.40
CA THR A 30 10.56 7.06 3.32
C THR A 30 11.40 7.60 2.17
N SER A 31 12.57 7.00 1.89
CA SER A 31 13.39 7.33 0.71
C SER A 31 12.72 6.92 -0.61
N LEU A 32 11.83 5.92 -0.59
CA LEU A 32 11.01 5.51 -1.74
C LEU A 32 9.77 6.39 -1.94
N GLY A 33 9.52 7.37 -1.07
CA GLY A 33 8.35 8.24 -1.11
C GLY A 33 7.04 7.53 -0.72
N ILE A 34 7.12 6.32 -0.14
CA ILE A 34 5.98 5.59 0.39
C ILE A 34 5.71 6.13 1.79
N THR A 35 5.00 7.25 1.85
CA THR A 35 4.56 7.83 3.12
C THR A 35 3.18 7.30 3.50
N PRO A 36 2.79 7.34 4.79
CA PRO A 36 1.47 6.88 5.24
C PRO A 36 0.31 7.56 4.51
N GLU A 37 0.47 8.83 4.14
CA GLU A 37 -0.53 9.62 3.42
C GLU A 37 -0.75 9.06 2.01
N THR A 38 0.32 8.67 1.32
CA THR A 38 0.22 8.06 -0.03
C THR A 38 -0.47 6.71 0.00
N LEU A 39 -0.22 5.90 1.04
CA LEU A 39 -0.89 4.61 1.22
C LEU A 39 -2.39 4.76 1.46
N LEU A 40 -2.77 5.69 2.34
CA LEU A 40 -4.19 6.00 2.60
C LEU A 40 -4.89 6.52 1.35
N TYR A 41 -4.22 7.36 0.56
CA TYR A 41 -4.76 7.87 -0.70
C TYR A 41 -5.04 6.75 -1.70
N VAL A 42 -4.07 5.85 -1.93
CA VAL A 42 -4.22 4.72 -2.87
C VAL A 42 -5.29 3.75 -2.41
N PHE A 43 -5.32 3.42 -1.12
CA PHE A 43 -6.36 2.56 -0.54
C PHE A 43 -7.75 3.19 -0.63
N GLY A 44 -7.86 4.48 -0.31
CA GLY A 44 -9.10 5.24 -0.38
C GLY A 44 -9.69 5.28 -1.79
N TRP A 45 -8.85 5.49 -2.81
CA TRP A 45 -9.29 5.45 -4.21
C TRP A 45 -9.82 4.08 -4.63
N GLY A 46 -9.14 3.01 -4.23
CA GLY A 46 -9.59 1.64 -4.51
C GLY A 46 -10.95 1.34 -3.87
N PHE A 47 -11.11 1.68 -2.59
CA PHE A 47 -12.38 1.49 -1.88
C PHE A 47 -13.51 2.36 -2.45
N ALA A 48 -13.23 3.63 -2.74
CA ALA A 48 -14.21 4.57 -3.27
C ALA A 48 -14.76 4.13 -4.63
N ALA A 49 -13.92 3.58 -5.51
CA ALA A 49 -14.35 3.06 -6.80
C ALA A 49 -15.34 1.89 -6.63
N VAL A 50 -14.97 0.89 -5.82
CA VAL A 50 -15.82 -0.29 -5.57
C VAL A 50 -17.15 0.11 -4.93
N PHE A 51 -17.10 0.95 -3.90
CA PHE A 51 -18.29 1.44 -3.21
C PHE A 51 -19.18 2.29 -4.14
N GLY A 52 -18.59 3.11 -5.01
CA GLY A 52 -19.32 3.88 -6.01
C GLY A 52 -20.09 3.00 -7.00
N PHE A 53 -19.45 1.98 -7.56
CA PHE A 53 -20.14 1.03 -8.45
C PHE A 53 -21.22 0.22 -7.74
N TRP A 54 -20.97 -0.16 -6.49
CA TRP A 54 -21.99 -0.81 -5.66
C TRP A 54 -23.22 0.09 -5.45
N LEU A 55 -23.01 1.38 -5.15
CA LEU A 55 -24.11 2.35 -5.00
C LEU A 55 -24.89 2.57 -6.31
N ILE A 56 -24.23 2.57 -7.47
CA ILE A 56 -24.91 2.65 -8.76
C ILE A 56 -25.80 1.41 -8.97
N GLY A 57 -25.29 0.21 -8.68
CA GLY A 57 -26.08 -1.02 -8.72
C GLY A 57 -27.28 -0.99 -7.76
N PHE A 58 -27.05 -0.51 -6.54
CA PHE A 58 -28.11 -0.36 -5.54
C PHE A 58 -29.18 0.66 -5.96
N GLY A 59 -28.76 1.83 -6.45
CA GLY A 59 -29.67 2.87 -6.93
C GLY A 59 -30.50 2.43 -8.13
N THR A 60 -29.90 1.72 -9.09
CA THR A 60 -30.64 1.17 -10.24
C THR A 60 -31.65 0.11 -9.81
N ALA A 61 -31.29 -0.77 -8.85
CA ALA A 61 -32.22 -1.76 -8.30
C ALA A 61 -33.41 -1.09 -7.59
N LEU A 62 -33.16 -0.06 -6.77
CA LEU A 62 -34.22 0.71 -6.11
C LEU A 62 -35.12 1.43 -7.11
N ALA A 63 -34.54 2.06 -8.13
CA ALA A 63 -35.30 2.74 -9.19
C ALA A 63 -36.22 1.75 -9.92
N ILE A 64 -35.72 0.57 -10.29
CA ILE A 64 -36.52 -0.49 -10.90
C ILE A 64 -37.63 -0.97 -9.96
N ALA A 65 -37.34 -1.16 -8.67
CA ALA A 65 -38.32 -1.59 -7.68
C ALA A 65 -39.44 -0.55 -7.46
N HIS A 66 -39.15 0.74 -7.58
CA HIS A 66 -40.16 1.80 -7.52
C HIS A 66 -40.96 1.96 -8.80
N ILE A 67 -40.36 1.73 -9.96
CA ILE A 67 -41.06 1.78 -11.25
C ILE A 67 -41.95 0.55 -11.43
N ARG A 68 -41.51 -0.63 -10.98
CA ARG A 68 -42.35 -1.83 -10.90
C ARG A 68 -43.34 -1.68 -9.76
N LYS A 69 -44.47 -1.03 -10.03
CA LYS A 69 -45.70 -1.20 -9.24
C LYS A 69 -46.23 -2.61 -9.50
N VAL A 70 -45.66 -3.62 -8.83
CA VAL A 70 -46.06 -5.04 -8.85
C VAL A 70 -46.37 -5.58 -10.25
#